data_AF-A0A7S4ECT9-F1
#
_entry.id   AF-A0A7S4ECT9-F1
#
_cell.length_a   1.000
_cell.length_b   1.000
_cell.length_c   1.000
_cell.angle_alpha   90.00
_cell.angle_beta   90.00
_cell.angle_gamma   90.00
#
_symmetry.space_group_name_H-M   'P 1'
#
loop_
_entity.id
_entity.type
_entity.pdbx_description
1 polymer ?
#
loop_
_entity_poly.entity_id
_entity_poly.type
_entity_poly.pdbx_seq_one_letter_code
_entity_poly.pdbx_strand_id
1 'polypeptide(L)'
;QAQQTLAQDSGRHRLNWGPLVCRRTAAYTRAPREQRFGPLRTVQTAMGTLDAAETPPEMRWWARIEDECPITLEPINTMTTAPFFLDGSYFDADSLHGYLIDTGRLENPCTRAPLSRAVCRALDEHVGDGSRRVEALHAQESAGADREAAVVTNALLDYYSRNRSSGGMRVVDDDEAPFVHAEADAAEEAFPSLVDRPPPPPRTVQNEGFADLARQRGEEDAVAAARRSAAAAVAADR
;
A
#
# COMPACT_ATOMS: atom_id res chain seq x y z
N GLN A 1 -19.08 -36.24 11.16
CA GLN A 1 -17.72 -35.83 11.59
C GLN A 1 -17.36 -34.59 10.78
N ALA A 2 -17.22 -33.47 11.48
CA ALA A 2 -17.31 -32.12 10.91
C ALA A 2 -16.00 -31.70 10.22
N GLN A 3 -16.14 -31.14 9.01
CA GLN A 3 -15.09 -30.43 8.29
C GLN A 3 -14.96 -29.01 8.88
N GLN A 4 -13.76 -28.66 9.34
CA GLN A 4 -13.43 -27.29 9.77
C GLN A 4 -12.75 -26.56 8.62
N THR A 5 -13.38 -25.48 8.15
CA THR A 5 -12.84 -24.53 7.20
C THR A 5 -12.02 -23.47 7.95
N LEU A 6 -10.73 -23.36 7.60
CA LEU A 6 -9.84 -22.28 8.03
C LEU A 6 -10.15 -21.02 7.22
N ALA A 7 -10.70 -20.00 7.88
CA ALA A 7 -10.78 -18.64 7.34
C ALA A 7 -9.46 -17.91 7.63
N GLN A 8 -8.79 -17.46 6.57
CA GLN A 8 -7.63 -16.57 6.65
C GLN A 8 -8.10 -15.16 7.02
N ASP A 9 -7.76 -14.74 8.23
CA ASP A 9 -7.97 -13.38 8.75
C ASP A 9 -6.80 -12.49 8.30
N SER A 10 -7.06 -11.63 7.32
CA SER A 10 -6.08 -10.66 6.81
C SER A 10 -6.00 -9.46 7.77
N GLY A 11 -4.85 -9.37 8.45
CA GLY A 11 -4.51 -8.34 9.42
C GLY A 11 -4.73 -6.92 8.89
N ARG A 12 -5.74 -6.24 9.44
CA ARG A 12 -5.98 -4.80 9.27
C ARG A 12 -4.90 -4.01 10.01
N HIS A 13 -3.87 -3.56 9.31
CA HIS A 13 -3.04 -2.45 9.78
C HIS A 13 -3.86 -1.15 9.73
N ARG A 14 -4.38 -0.73 10.89
CA ARG A 14 -4.91 0.62 11.09
C ARG A 14 -3.72 1.60 11.14
N LEU A 15 -3.52 2.38 10.08
CA LEU A 15 -2.75 3.62 10.18
C LEU A 15 -3.57 4.60 11.02
N ASN A 16 -3.16 4.75 12.28
CA ASN A 16 -3.78 5.64 13.25
C ASN A 16 -3.31 7.07 12.99
N TRP A 17 -3.98 7.77 12.08
CA TRP A 17 -3.88 9.22 11.96
C TRP A 17 -4.62 9.82 13.17
N GLY A 18 -3.86 10.09 14.23
CA GLY A 18 -4.41 10.71 15.43
C GLY A 18 -5.09 12.04 15.09
N PRO A 19 -6.25 12.34 15.68
CA PRO A 19 -6.88 13.64 15.51
C PRO A 19 -6.02 14.69 16.21
N LEU A 20 -5.51 15.67 15.46
CA LEU A 20 -5.08 16.95 16.02
C LEU A 20 -6.34 17.66 16.53
N VAL A 21 -6.74 17.29 17.75
CA VAL A 21 -7.79 17.95 18.51
C VAL A 21 -7.27 19.33 18.90
N CYS A 22 -7.73 20.36 18.19
CA CYS A 22 -7.72 21.73 18.68
C CYS A 22 -8.44 21.78 20.04
N ARG A 23 -7.67 21.76 21.13
CA ARG A 23 -8.15 21.96 22.49
C ARG A 23 -8.68 23.38 22.63
N ARG A 24 -10.00 23.54 22.60
CA ARG A 24 -10.67 24.74 23.10
C ARG A 24 -11.01 24.50 24.57
N THR A 25 -10.18 25.03 25.47
CA THR A 25 -10.48 25.11 26.89
C THR A 25 -11.58 26.14 27.12
N ALA A 26 -12.74 25.70 27.60
CA ALA A 26 -13.67 26.57 28.33
C ALA A 26 -14.43 25.73 29.37
N ALA A 27 -13.99 25.85 30.61
CA ALA A 27 -14.76 25.45 31.77
C ALA A 27 -15.95 26.41 31.90
N TYR A 28 -17.17 25.89 31.98
CA TYR A 28 -18.29 26.65 32.54
C TYR A 28 -19.20 25.74 33.35
N THR A 29 -19.35 26.15 34.61
CA THR A 29 -20.10 25.53 35.68
C THR A 29 -21.60 25.45 35.38
N ARG A 30 -22.20 24.35 35.82
CA ARG A 30 -23.61 23.98 35.75
C ARG A 30 -24.45 24.88 36.66
N ALA A 31 -25.55 25.43 36.15
CA ALA A 31 -26.69 25.88 36.95
C ALA A 31 -28.01 25.60 36.20
N PRO A 32 -29.08 25.16 36.89
CA PRO A 32 -30.38 24.87 36.27
C PRO A 32 -31.38 26.00 36.53
N ARG A 33 -32.19 26.37 35.52
CA ARG A 33 -33.60 26.70 35.72
C ARG A 33 -34.34 26.91 34.41
N GLU A 34 -35.52 26.32 34.36
CA GLU A 34 -36.57 26.50 33.37
C GLU A 34 -36.81 27.98 33.08
N GLN A 35 -36.84 28.33 31.80
CA GLN A 35 -37.61 29.47 31.32
C GLN A 35 -37.98 29.28 29.86
N ARG A 36 -39.29 29.28 29.63
CA ARG A 36 -39.96 29.26 28.33
C ARG A 36 -39.39 30.36 27.42
N PHE A 37 -38.78 29.97 26.31
CA PHE A 37 -38.55 30.86 25.17
C PHE A 37 -39.25 30.27 23.95
N GLY A 38 -39.96 31.14 23.22
CA GLY A 38 -40.70 30.83 21.99
C GLY A 38 -39.79 30.37 20.84
N PRO A 39 -40.35 30.23 19.62
CA PRO A 39 -39.63 29.66 18.48
C PRO A 39 -38.47 30.58 18.11
N LEU A 40 -37.27 30.22 18.56
CA LEU A 40 -36.03 30.84 18.13
C LEU A 40 -35.86 30.50 16.65
N ARG A 41 -36.01 31.55 15.83
CA ARG A 41 -35.44 31.62 14.49
C ARG A 41 -34.05 30.99 14.53
N THR A 42 -33.88 29.96 13.72
CA THR A 42 -32.60 29.31 13.44
C THR A 42 -31.67 30.37 12.88
N VAL A 43 -30.90 31.05 13.74
CA VAL A 43 -29.67 31.71 13.33
C VAL A 43 -28.68 30.58 13.14
N GLN A 44 -28.82 29.87 12.02
CA GLN A 44 -27.74 29.10 11.45
C GLN A 44 -26.64 30.12 11.18
N THR A 45 -25.73 30.21 12.13
CA THR A 45 -24.42 30.81 11.94
C THR A 45 -23.84 30.18 10.68
N ALA A 46 -23.92 30.95 9.59
CA ALA A 46 -23.08 30.78 8.43
C ALA A 46 -21.63 30.95 8.89
N MET A 47 -21.05 29.91 9.47
CA MET A 47 -19.62 29.67 9.28
C MET A 47 -19.52 29.14 7.85
N GLY A 48 -19.69 30.07 6.90
CA GLY A 48 -19.29 29.84 5.53
C GLY A 48 -17.86 29.32 5.58
N THR A 49 -17.60 28.33 4.74
CA THR A 49 -16.28 28.06 4.19
C THR A 49 -15.63 29.39 3.85
N LEU A 50 -14.88 29.94 4.81
CA LEU A 50 -13.99 31.06 4.54
C LEU A 50 -13.01 30.49 3.53
N ASP A 51 -13.08 31.00 2.31
CA ASP A 51 -12.16 30.64 1.24
C ASP A 51 -10.75 30.68 1.81
N ALA A 52 -10.00 29.58 1.65
CA ALA A 52 -8.64 29.44 2.19
C ALA A 52 -7.72 30.63 1.80
N ALA A 53 -8.09 31.35 0.74
CA ALA A 53 -7.52 32.61 0.30
C ALA A 53 -7.43 33.72 1.38
N GLU A 54 -8.33 33.75 2.38
CA GLU A 54 -8.32 34.81 3.40
C GLU A 54 -7.47 34.50 4.63
N THR A 55 -6.94 33.28 4.76
CA THR A 55 -6.05 32.97 5.90
C THR A 55 -4.71 33.68 5.69
N PRO A 56 -4.27 34.56 6.62
CA PRO A 56 -2.98 35.20 6.51
C PRO A 56 -1.88 34.13 6.48
N PRO A 57 -0.84 34.29 5.64
CA PRO A 57 0.17 33.26 5.40
C PRO A 57 0.87 32.82 6.70
N GLU A 58 0.98 33.71 7.69
CA GLU A 58 1.58 33.42 9.00
C GLU A 58 0.84 32.35 9.82
N MET A 59 -0.44 32.07 9.52
CA MET A 59 -1.24 31.05 10.19
C MET A 59 -1.14 29.67 9.52
N ARG A 60 -0.57 29.59 8.32
CA ARG A 60 -0.41 28.33 7.59
C ARG A 60 0.85 27.63 8.07
N TRP A 61 0.72 26.43 8.64
CA TRP A 61 1.88 25.70 9.18
C TRP A 61 2.92 25.37 8.09
N TRP A 62 2.48 25.23 6.84
CA TRP A 62 3.32 24.98 5.68
C TRP A 62 4.06 26.23 5.15
N ALA A 63 3.75 27.44 5.64
CA ALA A 63 4.48 28.65 5.25
C ALA A 63 5.95 28.65 5.70
N ARG A 64 6.34 27.75 6.61
CA ARG A 64 7.71 27.57 7.10
C ARG A 64 8.50 26.53 6.32
N ILE A 65 7.86 25.81 5.39
CA ILE A 65 8.52 24.82 4.55
C ILE A 65 9.21 25.58 3.42
N GLU A 66 10.54 25.42 3.32
CA GLU A 66 11.36 26.05 2.28
C GLU A 66 11.50 25.18 1.02
N ASP A 67 10.88 23.99 1.01
CA ASP A 67 10.89 23.07 -0.12
C ASP A 67 10.01 23.56 -1.28
N GLU A 68 10.29 23.02 -2.47
CA GLU A 68 9.54 23.24 -3.71
C GLU A 68 8.74 21.99 -4.08
N CYS A 69 7.53 22.18 -4.63
CA CYS A 69 6.72 21.08 -5.14
C CYS A 69 7.41 20.45 -6.37
N PRO A 70 7.69 19.13 -6.39
CA PRO A 70 8.39 18.50 -7.52
C PRO A 70 7.63 18.53 -8.86
N ILE A 71 6.32 18.75 -8.83
CA ILE A 71 5.46 18.75 -10.04
C ILE A 71 5.31 20.17 -10.60
N THR A 72 4.94 21.13 -9.75
CA THR A 72 4.67 22.52 -10.17
C THR A 72 5.91 23.41 -10.15
N LEU A 73 6.96 23.00 -9.43
CA LEU A 73 8.15 23.81 -9.12
C LEU A 73 7.80 25.12 -8.38
N GLU A 74 6.63 25.17 -7.75
CA GLU A 74 6.23 26.29 -6.93
C GLU A 74 6.69 26.08 -5.47
N PRO A 75 7.18 27.13 -4.79
CA PRO A 75 7.52 27.05 -3.38
C PRO A 75 6.30 26.71 -2.52
N ILE A 76 6.42 25.70 -1.65
CA ILE A 76 5.31 25.19 -0.82
C ILE A 76 4.71 26.30 0.07
N ASN A 77 5.53 27.25 0.51
CA ASN A 77 5.09 28.37 1.35
C ASN A 77 4.14 29.35 0.66
N THR A 78 4.08 29.37 -0.68
CA THR A 78 3.22 30.29 -1.45
C THR A 78 1.82 29.73 -1.70
N MET A 79 1.63 28.43 -1.43
CA MET A 79 0.40 27.72 -1.73
C MET A 79 -0.80 28.15 -0.89
N THR A 80 -1.97 28.21 -1.54
CA THR A 80 -3.26 28.52 -0.92
C THR A 80 -3.81 27.34 -0.12
N THR A 81 -3.64 26.13 -0.66
CA THR A 81 -4.07 24.87 -0.06
C THR A 81 -2.92 24.23 0.71
N ALA A 82 -3.27 23.36 1.67
CA ALA A 82 -2.26 22.60 2.40
C ALA A 82 -1.57 21.61 1.46
N PRO A 83 -0.24 21.46 1.51
CA PRO A 83 0.46 20.47 0.69
C PRO A 83 0.12 19.04 1.15
N PHE A 84 0.17 18.09 0.21
CA PHE A 84 0.03 16.67 0.49
C PHE A 84 1.41 16.04 0.70
N PHE A 85 1.58 15.29 1.79
CA PHE A 85 2.85 14.64 2.09
C PHE A 85 2.87 13.21 1.56
N LEU A 86 3.88 12.89 0.74
CA LEU A 86 4.04 11.58 0.11
C LEU A 86 5.51 11.18 0.07
N ASP A 87 5.84 10.03 0.67
CA ASP A 87 7.18 9.41 0.66
C ASP A 87 8.36 10.35 0.98
N GLY A 88 8.17 11.30 1.91
CA GLY A 88 9.23 12.23 2.31
C GLY A 88 9.29 13.53 1.51
N SER A 89 8.36 13.76 0.58
CA SER A 89 8.26 15.02 -0.18
C SER A 89 6.86 15.64 -0.04
N TYR A 90 6.80 16.97 -0.12
CA TYR A 90 5.55 17.72 -0.15
C TYR A 90 5.14 18.02 -1.59
N PHE A 91 3.88 17.77 -1.90
CA PHE A 91 3.31 17.99 -3.22
C PHE A 91 2.13 18.94 -3.13
N ASP A 92 1.87 19.64 -4.23
CA ASP A 92 0.57 20.21 -4.47
C ASP A 92 -0.46 19.10 -4.69
N ALA A 93 -1.49 19.07 -3.85
CA ALA A 93 -2.51 18.04 -3.87
C ALA A 93 -3.30 18.07 -5.19
N ASP A 94 -3.63 19.25 -5.69
CA ASP A 94 -4.41 19.41 -6.92
C ASP A 94 -3.59 18.96 -8.14
N SER A 95 -2.33 19.39 -8.23
CA SER A 95 -1.43 18.99 -9.31
C SER A 95 -1.07 17.50 -9.26
N LEU A 96 -0.84 16.93 -8.07
CA LEU A 96 -0.60 15.49 -7.92
C LEU A 96 -1.84 14.68 -8.34
N HIS A 97 -3.03 15.11 -7.90
CA HIS A 97 -4.29 14.47 -8.27
C HIS A 97 -4.55 14.53 -9.78
N GLY A 98 -4.35 15.69 -10.40
CA GLY A 98 -4.42 15.87 -11.86
C GLY A 98 -3.44 14.97 -12.61
N TYR A 99 -2.19 14.92 -12.17
CA TYR A 99 -1.17 14.04 -12.76
C TYR A 99 -1.58 12.56 -12.75
N LEU A 100 -2.10 12.05 -11.63
CA LEU A 100 -2.51 10.65 -11.51
C LEU A 100 -3.71 10.32 -12.41
N ILE A 101 -4.66 11.25 -12.56
CA ILE A 101 -5.81 11.09 -13.44
C ILE A 101 -5.39 11.13 -14.91
N ASP A 102 -4.58 12.11 -15.29
CA ASP A 102 -4.21 12.35 -16.68
C ASP A 102 -3.28 11.27 -17.22
N THR A 103 -2.35 10.79 -16.39
CA THR A 103 -1.44 9.69 -16.77
C THR A 103 -2.09 8.32 -16.64
N GLY A 104 -3.11 8.19 -15.79
CA GLY A 104 -3.71 6.90 -15.43
C GLY A 104 -2.75 5.94 -14.73
N ARG A 105 -1.61 6.44 -14.20
CA ARG A 105 -0.60 5.64 -13.51
C ARG A 105 -0.55 6.01 -12.05
N LEU A 106 -0.78 5.03 -11.18
CA LEU A 106 -0.83 5.23 -9.74
C LEU A 106 0.54 5.06 -9.12
N GLU A 107 1.47 5.92 -9.54
CA GLU A 107 2.87 5.89 -9.12
C GLU A 107 3.28 7.27 -8.61
N ASN A 108 4.17 7.29 -7.63
CA ASN A 108 4.82 8.52 -7.18
C ASN A 108 5.68 9.10 -8.32
N PRO A 109 5.48 10.36 -8.74
CA PRO A 109 6.20 10.94 -9.88
C PRO A 109 7.72 11.03 -9.68
N CYS A 110 8.19 11.07 -8.44
CA CYS A 110 9.62 11.17 -8.12
C CYS A 110 10.29 9.80 -7.98
N THR A 111 9.65 8.87 -7.25
CA THR A 111 10.25 7.57 -6.92
C THR A 111 9.81 6.45 -7.86
N ARG A 112 8.74 6.66 -8.65
CA ARG A 112 8.01 5.64 -9.42
C ARG A 112 7.51 4.48 -8.58
N ALA A 113 7.45 4.64 -7.25
CA ALA A 113 6.88 3.64 -6.38
C ALA A 113 5.36 3.60 -6.57
N PRO A 114 4.73 2.41 -6.60
CA PRO A 114 3.29 2.31 -6.71
C PRO A 114 2.61 2.90 -5.47
N LEU A 115 1.56 3.67 -5.68
CA LEU A 115 0.76 4.27 -4.62
C LEU A 115 -0.25 3.27 -4.08
N SER A 116 -0.33 3.19 -2.76
CA SER A 116 -1.38 2.37 -2.14
C SER A 116 -2.75 3.02 -2.30
N ARG A 117 -3.80 2.18 -2.36
CA ARG A 117 -5.20 2.64 -2.34
C ARG A 117 -5.52 3.58 -1.17
N ALA A 118 -4.92 3.34 0.00
CA ALA A 118 -5.14 4.19 1.17
C ALA A 118 -4.64 5.62 0.96
N VAL A 119 -3.50 5.78 0.28
CA VAL A 119 -2.93 7.07 -0.10
C VAL A 119 -3.80 7.75 -1.16
N CYS A 120 -4.25 7.01 -2.18
CA CYS A 120 -5.16 7.54 -3.20
C CYS A 120 -6.45 8.09 -2.59
N ARG A 121 -7.04 7.38 -1.63
CA ARG A 121 -8.23 7.85 -0.91
C ARG A 121 -7.94 9.10 -0.07
N ALA A 122 -6.80 9.14 0.62
CA ALA A 122 -6.40 10.30 1.41
C ALA A 122 -6.20 11.54 0.52
N LEU A 123 -5.67 11.35 -0.69
CA LEU A 123 -5.53 12.42 -1.68
C LEU A 123 -6.91 12.92 -2.17
N ASP A 124 -7.82 12.01 -2.52
CA ASP A 124 -9.20 12.38 -2.91
C ASP A 124 -9.93 13.15 -1.79
N GLU A 125 -9.77 12.73 -0.53
CA GLU A 125 -10.33 13.41 0.64
C GLU A 125 -9.72 14.81 0.86
N HIS A 126 -8.44 14.97 0.53
CA HIS A 126 -7.71 16.23 0.68
C HIS A 126 -8.09 17.25 -0.38
N VAL A 127 -8.25 16.83 -1.64
CA VAL A 127 -8.70 17.67 -2.76
C VAL A 127 -10.19 18.03 -2.59
N GLY A 128 -10.99 17.09 -2.09
CA GLY A 128 -12.42 17.30 -1.85
C GLY A 128 -13.28 17.37 -3.12
N ASP A 129 -12.69 17.21 -4.31
CA ASP A 129 -13.43 17.16 -5.57
C ASP A 129 -14.05 15.77 -5.76
N GLY A 130 -15.35 15.67 -5.49
CA GLY A 130 -16.11 14.43 -5.67
C GLY A 130 -16.24 13.98 -7.13
N SER A 131 -15.80 14.78 -8.10
CA SER A 131 -16.04 14.55 -9.54
C SER A 131 -15.02 13.60 -10.17
N ARG A 132 -13.79 13.56 -9.66
CA ARG A 132 -12.72 12.71 -10.18
C ARG A 132 -12.01 12.08 -8.99
N ARG A 133 -12.02 10.75 -8.90
CA ARG A 133 -11.49 10.03 -7.75
C ARG A 133 -10.39 9.09 -8.19
N VAL A 134 -9.17 9.36 -7.74
CA VAL A 134 -8.01 8.49 -7.97
C VAL A 134 -8.24 7.12 -7.36
N GLU A 135 -8.97 7.02 -6.24
CA GLU A 135 -9.34 5.73 -5.67
C GLU A 135 -10.14 4.86 -6.65
N ALA A 136 -11.02 5.46 -7.45
CA ALA A 136 -11.82 4.73 -8.43
C ALA A 136 -10.95 4.17 -9.57
N LEU A 137 -9.95 4.94 -10.03
CA LEU A 137 -8.96 4.47 -10.99
C LEU A 137 -8.16 3.29 -10.43
N HIS A 138 -7.76 3.36 -9.15
CA HIS A 138 -7.04 2.24 -8.50
C HIS A 138 -7.89 0.97 -8.45
N ALA A 139 -9.19 1.11 -8.14
CA ALA A 139 -10.09 -0.02 -8.13
C ALA A 139 -10.26 -0.64 -9.53
N GLN A 140 -10.28 0.18 -10.59
CA GLN A 140 -10.35 -0.28 -11.97
C GLN A 140 -9.08 -1.00 -12.42
N GLU A 141 -7.90 -0.47 -12.10
CA GLU A 141 -6.61 -1.08 -12.45
C GLU A 141 -6.45 -2.45 -11.78
N SER A 142 -6.80 -2.55 -10.49
CA SER A 142 -6.78 -3.83 -9.76
C SER A 142 -7.76 -4.84 -10.37
N ALA A 143 -8.98 -4.41 -10.73
CA ALA A 143 -9.97 -5.29 -11.36
C ALA A 143 -9.59 -5.68 -12.80
N GLY A 144 -8.89 -4.80 -13.52
CA GLY A 144 -8.39 -5.06 -14.87
C GLY A 144 -7.31 -6.14 -14.89
N ALA A 145 -6.34 -6.05 -13.98
CA ALA A 145 -5.29 -7.06 -13.82
C ALA A 145 -5.89 -8.45 -13.52
N ASP A 146 -6.88 -8.52 -12.63
CA ASP A 146 -7.58 -9.77 -12.32
C ASP A 146 -8.34 -10.33 -13.53
N ARG A 147 -8.96 -9.45 -14.34
CA ARG A 147 -9.68 -9.86 -15.55
C ARG A 147 -8.75 -10.40 -16.61
N GLU A 148 -7.61 -9.77 -16.85
CA GLU A 148 -6.62 -10.25 -17.82
C GLU A 148 -6.03 -11.59 -17.39
N ALA A 149 -5.67 -11.72 -16.11
CA ALA A 149 -5.23 -12.99 -15.53
C ALA A 149 -6.28 -14.09 -15.73
N ALA A 150 -7.56 -13.80 -15.50
CA ALA A 150 -8.65 -14.74 -15.73
C ALA A 150 -8.79 -15.13 -17.21
N VAL A 151 -8.66 -14.18 -18.15
CA VAL A 151 -8.71 -14.45 -19.59
C VAL A 151 -7.55 -15.36 -20.02
N VAL A 152 -6.32 -15.07 -19.58
CA VAL A 152 -5.15 -15.89 -19.88
C VAL A 152 -5.31 -17.30 -19.30
N THR A 153 -5.75 -17.40 -18.05
CA THR A 153 -5.96 -18.69 -17.37
C THR A 153 -7.01 -19.53 -18.09
N ASN A 154 -8.14 -18.92 -18.48
CA ASN A 154 -9.18 -19.59 -19.24
C ASN A 154 -8.70 -20.03 -20.63
N ALA A 155 -7.93 -19.18 -21.33
CA ALA A 155 -7.34 -19.55 -22.63
C ALA A 155 -6.37 -20.74 -22.50
N LEU A 156 -5.60 -20.79 -21.40
CA LEU A 156 -4.70 -21.89 -21.08
C LEU A 156 -5.48 -23.19 -20.81
N LEU A 157 -6.54 -23.13 -20.00
CA LEU A 157 -7.43 -24.25 -19.74
C LEU A 157 -8.10 -24.79 -21.02
N ASP A 158 -8.53 -23.91 -21.90
CA ASP A 158 -9.08 -24.26 -23.21
C ASP A 158 -8.04 -24.98 -24.08
N TYR A 159 -6.81 -24.48 -24.12
CA TYR A 159 -5.71 -25.10 -24.85
C TYR A 159 -5.43 -26.53 -24.37
N TYR A 160 -5.30 -26.74 -23.06
CA TYR A 160 -5.11 -28.07 -22.49
C TYR A 160 -6.29 -29.01 -22.77
N SER A 161 -7.51 -28.49 -22.71
CA SER A 161 -8.72 -29.28 -22.98
C SER A 161 -8.81 -29.73 -24.44
N ARG A 162 -8.40 -28.87 -25.39
CA ARG A 162 -8.35 -29.19 -26.82
C ARG A 162 -7.25 -30.21 -27.14
N ASN A 163 -6.05 -30.03 -26.59
CA ASN A 163 -4.93 -30.95 -26.83
C ASN A 163 -5.15 -32.33 -26.18
N ARG A 164 -5.97 -32.44 -25.13
CA ARG A 164 -6.29 -33.75 -24.52
C ARG A 164 -7.10 -34.66 -25.44
N SER A 165 -7.87 -34.08 -26.38
CA SER A 165 -8.76 -34.82 -27.27
C SER A 165 -8.12 -35.25 -28.60
N SER A 166 -7.02 -34.62 -29.03
CA SER A 166 -6.44 -34.89 -30.37
C SER A 166 -5.21 -35.82 -30.39
N GLY A 167 -4.76 -36.32 -29.24
CA GLY A 167 -3.60 -37.22 -29.17
C GLY A 167 -2.92 -37.07 -27.82
N GLY A 168 -3.32 -37.93 -26.88
CA GLY A 168 -2.90 -37.84 -25.48
C GLY A 168 -1.40 -37.65 -25.33
N MET A 169 -1.01 -36.51 -24.76
CA MET A 169 0.27 -36.35 -24.08
C MET A 169 0.36 -37.49 -23.06
N ARG A 170 1.08 -38.56 -23.39
CA ARG A 170 1.45 -39.58 -22.41
C ARG A 170 2.33 -38.84 -21.42
N VAL A 171 1.84 -38.64 -20.20
CA VAL A 171 2.71 -38.39 -19.07
C VAL A 171 3.55 -39.65 -18.97
N VAL A 172 4.73 -39.61 -19.57
CA VAL A 172 5.76 -40.61 -19.32
C VAL A 172 6.17 -40.33 -17.89
N ASP A 173 5.85 -41.25 -16.99
CA ASP A 173 6.35 -41.21 -15.63
C ASP A 173 7.87 -41.17 -15.74
N ASP A 174 8.53 -40.19 -15.11
CA ASP A 174 10.00 -40.04 -15.16
C ASP A 174 10.72 -41.30 -14.62
N ASP A 175 9.97 -42.14 -13.92
CA ASP A 175 10.37 -43.44 -13.38
C ASP A 175 10.47 -44.54 -14.44
N GLU A 176 9.93 -44.33 -15.65
CA GLU A 176 9.87 -45.31 -16.74
C GLU A 176 10.87 -45.03 -17.87
N ALA A 177 11.64 -43.94 -17.78
CA ALA A 177 12.80 -43.76 -18.63
C ALA A 177 13.87 -44.79 -18.20
N PRO A 178 14.20 -45.81 -19.03
CA PRO A 178 15.38 -46.61 -18.74
C PRO A 178 16.54 -45.63 -18.70
N PHE A 179 17.24 -45.56 -17.57
CA PHE A 179 18.54 -44.91 -17.44
C PHE A 179 19.50 -45.64 -18.38
N VAL A 180 19.39 -45.38 -19.69
CA VAL A 180 20.41 -45.73 -20.64
C VAL A 180 21.58 -44.89 -20.21
N HIS A 181 22.58 -45.55 -19.66
CA HIS A 181 23.91 -45.00 -19.47
C HIS A 181 24.36 -44.44 -20.83
N ALA A 182 24.05 -43.17 -21.09
CA ALA A 182 24.64 -42.44 -22.17
C ALA A 182 26.12 -42.34 -21.82
N GLU A 183 26.90 -43.24 -22.41
CA GLU A 183 28.35 -43.22 -22.40
C GLU A 183 28.80 -41.79 -22.64
N ALA A 184 29.61 -41.30 -21.71
CA ALA A 184 30.02 -39.90 -21.57
C ALA A 184 31.00 -39.43 -22.67
N ASP A 185 30.99 -40.08 -23.84
CA ASP A 185 32.04 -39.93 -24.85
C ASP A 185 31.70 -38.89 -25.94
N ALA A 186 30.49 -38.31 -25.94
CA ALA A 186 30.07 -37.33 -26.96
C ALA A 186 30.21 -35.86 -26.54
N ALA A 187 30.60 -35.56 -25.29
CA ALA A 187 30.71 -34.18 -24.81
C ALA A 187 32.05 -33.51 -25.16
N GLU A 188 33.06 -34.26 -25.63
CA GLU A 188 34.40 -33.72 -25.86
C GLU A 188 34.56 -32.96 -27.19
N GLU A 189 33.66 -33.13 -28.17
CA GLU A 189 33.82 -32.49 -29.49
C GLU A 189 33.06 -31.16 -29.66
N ALA A 190 32.10 -30.83 -28.77
CA ALA A 190 31.23 -29.68 -28.98
C ALA A 190 31.79 -28.34 -28.47
N PHE A 191 32.76 -28.34 -27.55
CA PHE A 191 33.28 -27.11 -26.95
C PHE A 191 34.79 -27.16 -26.63
N PRO A 192 35.67 -27.11 -27.65
CA PRO A 192 37.13 -27.10 -27.44
C PRO A 192 37.64 -25.91 -26.60
N SER A 193 36.85 -24.85 -26.43
CA SER A 193 37.25 -23.62 -25.73
C SER A 193 36.95 -23.62 -24.23
N LEU A 194 36.32 -24.66 -23.68
CA LEU A 194 35.95 -24.70 -22.25
C LEU A 194 36.90 -25.52 -21.36
N VAL A 195 37.83 -26.28 -21.96
CA VAL A 195 38.67 -27.25 -21.24
C VAL A 195 39.81 -26.59 -20.45
N ASP A 196 40.23 -25.37 -20.81
CA ASP A 196 41.36 -24.69 -20.16
C ASP A 196 40.96 -23.65 -19.08
N ARG A 197 39.68 -23.56 -18.71
CA ARG A 197 39.30 -22.63 -17.65
C ARG A 197 39.48 -23.31 -16.29
N PRO A 198 40.45 -22.88 -15.44
CA PRO A 198 40.57 -23.42 -14.09
C PRO A 198 39.25 -23.23 -13.36
N PRO A 199 38.77 -24.24 -12.61
CA PRO A 199 37.51 -24.14 -11.89
C PRO A 199 37.56 -22.88 -11.02
N PRO A 200 36.54 -22.00 -11.08
CA PRO A 200 36.51 -20.84 -10.21
C PRO A 200 36.66 -21.33 -8.76
N PRO A 201 37.46 -20.65 -7.93
CA PRO A 201 37.61 -21.04 -6.54
C PRO A 201 36.21 -21.13 -5.91
N PRO A 202 35.95 -22.13 -5.06
CA PRO A 202 34.65 -22.31 -4.43
C PRO A 202 34.26 -20.97 -3.81
N ARG A 203 33.17 -20.38 -4.30
CA ARG A 203 32.61 -19.18 -3.71
C ARG A 203 32.12 -19.58 -2.32
N THR A 204 32.93 -19.32 -1.31
CA THR A 204 32.48 -19.23 0.08
C THR A 204 31.45 -18.11 0.12
N VAL A 205 30.19 -18.49 -0.05
CA VAL A 205 29.06 -17.61 0.23
C VAL A 205 29.15 -17.32 1.73
N GLN A 206 29.70 -16.17 2.07
CA GLN A 206 29.72 -15.68 3.44
C GLN A 206 28.28 -15.36 3.83
N ASN A 207 27.57 -16.38 4.32
CA ASN A 207 26.22 -16.29 4.88
C ASN A 207 26.24 -15.66 6.29
N GLU A 208 27.09 -14.67 6.54
CA GLU A 208 27.20 -14.04 7.86
C GLU A 208 26.18 -12.91 8.07
N GLY A 209 25.40 -12.53 7.05
CA GLY A 209 24.45 -11.41 7.14
C GLY A 209 22.96 -11.79 7.29
N PHE A 210 22.58 -13.07 7.14
CA PHE A 210 21.16 -13.44 7.08
C PHE A 210 20.54 -13.88 8.42
N ALA A 211 21.36 -14.22 9.41
CA ALA A 211 20.86 -14.62 10.73
C ALA A 211 20.39 -13.41 11.56
N ASP A 212 20.97 -12.23 11.37
CA ASP A 212 20.62 -11.04 12.15
C ASP A 212 19.36 -10.31 11.64
N LEU A 213 19.04 -10.44 10.35
CA LEU A 213 17.82 -9.86 9.77
C LEU A 213 16.53 -10.59 10.18
N ALA A 214 16.61 -11.89 10.54
CA ALA A 214 15.48 -12.63 11.07
C ALA A 214 15.15 -12.27 12.53
N ARG A 215 16.13 -11.77 13.29
CA ARG A 215 15.93 -11.36 14.70
C ARG A 215 15.33 -9.97 14.85
N GLN A 216 15.53 -9.08 13.87
CA GLN A 216 15.22 -7.65 14.01
C GLN A 216 13.85 -7.24 13.45
N ARG A 217 13.13 -8.14 12.78
CA ARG A 217 11.85 -7.83 12.11
C ARG A 217 10.71 -8.72 12.60
N GLY A 218 10.22 -8.45 13.81
CA GLY A 218 8.81 -8.73 14.15
C GLY A 218 8.49 -9.57 15.38
N GLU A 219 9.46 -10.20 16.06
CA GLU A 219 9.13 -11.03 17.23
C GLU A 219 8.98 -10.23 18.54
N GLU A 220 9.71 -9.13 18.74
CA GLU A 220 9.65 -8.39 20.01
C GLU A 220 8.30 -7.69 20.24
N ASP A 221 7.67 -7.16 19.17
CA ASP A 221 6.35 -6.51 19.28
C ASP A 221 5.22 -7.51 19.56
N ALA A 222 5.30 -8.72 18.99
CA ALA A 222 4.33 -9.79 19.23
C ALA A 222 4.41 -10.29 20.69
N VAL A 223 5.62 -10.46 21.23
CA VAL A 223 5.82 -10.87 22.63
C VAL A 223 5.39 -9.77 23.62
N ALA A 224 5.64 -8.49 23.31
CA ALA A 224 5.17 -7.37 24.11
C ALA A 224 3.63 -7.23 24.10
N ALA A 225 2.98 -7.50 22.96
CA ALA A 225 1.53 -7.54 22.86
C ALA A 225 0.92 -8.71 23.68
N ALA A 226 1.51 -9.90 23.59
CA ALA A 226 1.04 -11.07 24.35
C ALA A 226 1.15 -10.86 25.87
N ARG A 227 2.24 -10.24 26.36
CA ARG A 227 2.39 -9.91 27.79
C ARG A 227 1.36 -8.89 28.28
N ARG A 228 1.01 -7.89 27.47
CA ARG A 228 -0.05 -6.91 27.82
C ARG A 228 -1.42 -7.56 27.92
N SER A 229 -1.75 -8.46 26.99
CA SER A 229 -3.01 -9.21 27.02
C SER A 229 -3.11 -10.14 28.23
N ALA A 230 -2.01 -10.82 28.59
CA ALA A 230 -1.98 -11.69 29.77
C ALA A 230 -2.13 -10.90 31.10
N ALA A 231 -1.49 -9.74 31.21
CA ALA A 231 -1.63 -8.89 32.40
C ALA A 231 -3.04 -8.32 32.57
N ALA A 232 -3.71 -7.96 31.46
CA ALA A 232 -5.10 -7.50 31.49
C ALA A 232 -6.08 -8.59 31.94
N ALA A 233 -5.86 -9.84 31.52
CA ALA A 233 -6.68 -10.97 31.95
C ALA A 233 -6.57 -11.25 33.46
N VAL A 234 -5.36 -11.16 34.03
CA VAL A 234 -5.13 -11.35 35.48
C VAL A 234 -5.74 -10.23 36.32
N ALA A 235 -5.82 -9.00 35.78
CA ALA A 235 -6.44 -7.88 36.49
C ALA A 235 -7.98 -7.94 36.49
N ALA A 236 -8.60 -8.64 35.53
CA ALA A 236 -10.06 -8.80 35.45
C ALA A 236 -10.61 -9.92 36.35
N ASP A 237 -9.75 -10.80 36.85
CA ASP A 237 -10.10 -11.93 37.73
C ASP A 237 -9.92 -11.62 39.23
N ARG A 238 -9.63 -10.35 39.57
CA ARG A 238 -9.59 -9.81 40.95
C ARG A 238 -10.71 -8.82 41.16
#